data_AF-A0A7S2DJ81-F1
#
_entry.id   AF-A0A7S2DJ81-F1
#
_cell.length_a   1.000
_cell.length_b   1.000
_cell.length_c   1.000
_cell.angle_alpha   90.00
_cell.angle_beta   90.00
_cell.angle_gamma   90.00
#
_symmetry.space_group_name_H-M   'P 1'
#
loop_
_entity.id
_entity.type
_entity.pdbx_description
1 polymer ?
#
loop_
_entity_poly.entity_id
_entity_poly.type
_entity_poly.pdbx_seq_one_letter_code
_entity_poly.pdbx_strand_id
1 'polypeptide(L)'
;QILPGSRRWGVNQGHDGWDGGAASFWEMANWVVGANRLSAGDHFFFYFSGHGAKTEPHSAPKELDGRDEWLATANLGRIMDNDFYDFLTQFPAGSTVTAIVDACHSEGFSDLPFNYMPGKSTKGM
;
A
#
# COMPACT_ATOMS: atom_id res chain seq x y z
N GLN A 1 16.10 -15.25 10.93
CA GLN A 1 15.48 -15.55 12.23
C GLN A 1 14.49 -14.43 12.52
N ILE A 2 13.21 -14.77 12.75
CA ILE A 2 12.13 -13.81 12.97
C ILE A 2 12.22 -13.33 14.42
N LEU A 3 12.14 -12.01 14.66
CA LEU A 3 12.27 -11.42 16.00
C LEU A 3 11.08 -11.80 16.89
N PRO A 4 11.26 -12.00 18.21
CA PRO A 4 10.15 -12.23 19.13
C PRO A 4 9.14 -11.06 19.04
N GLY A 5 7.86 -11.38 18.78
CA GLY A 5 6.79 -10.38 18.61
C GLY A 5 6.36 -10.14 17.15
N SER A 6 7.17 -10.52 16.17
CA SER A 6 6.77 -10.38 14.76
C SER A 6 5.84 -11.51 14.31
N ARG A 7 4.60 -11.17 13.97
CA ARG A 7 3.62 -12.07 13.35
C ARG A 7 3.75 -11.96 11.83
N ARG A 8 4.17 -13.05 11.19
CA ARG A 8 4.20 -13.18 9.73
C ARG A 8 2.79 -13.37 9.20
N TRP A 9 2.26 -12.39 8.47
CA TRP A 9 1.16 -12.61 7.54
C TRP A 9 1.76 -12.65 6.15
N GLY A 10 2.04 -13.86 5.66
CA GLY A 10 2.32 -14.09 4.25
C GLY A 10 1.01 -14.46 3.59
N VAL A 11 0.53 -13.63 2.67
CA VAL A 11 -0.61 -13.94 1.80
C VAL A 11 -0.18 -15.04 0.85
N ASN A 12 -0.43 -16.29 1.25
CA ASN A 12 -0.36 -17.43 0.34
C ASN A 12 -1.79 -17.66 -0.14
N GLN A 13 -2.01 -17.53 -1.45
CA GLN A 13 -3.28 -17.85 -2.08
C GLN A 13 -3.71 -19.26 -1.65
N GLY A 14 -4.75 -19.36 -0.82
CA GLY A 14 -5.36 -20.62 -0.45
C GLY A 14 -5.74 -20.74 1.03
N HIS A 15 -7.07 -20.78 1.26
CA HIS A 15 -7.77 -21.40 2.39
C HIS A 15 -8.25 -20.52 3.57
N ASP A 16 -8.28 -19.20 3.43
CA ASP A 16 -8.79 -18.24 4.43
C ASP A 16 -9.91 -17.30 3.92
N GLY A 17 -10.39 -17.48 2.68
CA GLY A 17 -11.53 -16.72 2.13
C GLY A 17 -11.15 -15.41 1.44
N TRP A 18 -9.86 -15.17 1.19
CA TRP A 18 -9.38 -14.02 0.44
C TRP A 18 -9.43 -14.30 -1.08
N ASP A 19 -10.22 -13.53 -1.84
CA ASP A 19 -10.36 -13.70 -3.30
C ASP A 19 -9.29 -12.94 -4.10
N GLY A 20 -8.35 -12.28 -3.42
CA GLY A 20 -7.36 -11.41 -4.05
C GLY A 20 -7.96 -10.12 -4.62
N GLY A 21 -9.17 -9.77 -4.19
CA GLY A 21 -9.94 -8.62 -4.62
C GLY A 21 -9.78 -7.38 -3.75
N ALA A 22 -10.20 -6.23 -4.30
CA ALA A 22 -10.11 -4.94 -3.61
C ALA A 22 -10.95 -4.92 -2.32
N ALA A 23 -12.14 -5.54 -2.33
CA ALA A 23 -12.98 -5.64 -1.15
C ALA A 23 -12.27 -6.37 0.01
N SER A 24 -11.65 -7.52 -0.27
CA SER A 24 -10.91 -8.28 0.74
C SER A 24 -9.67 -7.55 1.26
N PHE A 25 -9.03 -6.72 0.43
CA PHE A 25 -7.98 -5.81 0.89
C PHE A 25 -8.52 -4.78 1.88
N TRP A 26 -9.63 -4.11 1.56
CA TRP A 26 -10.20 -3.07 2.42
C TRP A 26 -10.84 -3.61 3.70
N GLU A 27 -11.38 -4.83 3.68
CA GLU A 27 -11.81 -5.52 4.90
C GLU A 27 -10.64 -5.78 5.85
N MET A 28 -9.51 -6.25 5.31
CA MET A 28 -8.28 -6.44 6.07
C MET A 28 -7.77 -5.11 6.62
N ALA A 29 -7.72 -4.06 5.80
CA ALA A 29 -7.27 -2.72 6.19
C ALA A 29 -8.10 -2.17 7.36
N ASN A 30 -9.43 -2.22 7.24
CA ASN A 30 -10.36 -1.81 8.28
C ASN A 30 -10.21 -2.64 9.55
N TRP A 31 -9.95 -3.93 9.43
CA TRP A 31 -9.72 -4.79 10.59
C TRP A 31 -8.40 -4.45 11.30
N VAL A 32 -7.31 -4.21 10.56
CA VAL A 32 -6.01 -3.85 11.13
C VAL A 32 -6.10 -2.55 11.91
N VAL A 33 -6.69 -1.51 11.30
CA VAL A 33 -6.81 -0.18 11.90
C VAL A 33 -7.91 -0.16 12.97
N GLY A 34 -9.12 -0.60 12.63
CA GLY A 34 -10.30 -0.54 13.50
C GLY A 34 -10.18 -1.40 14.75
N ALA A 35 -9.42 -2.50 14.71
CA ALA A 35 -9.12 -3.31 15.91
C ALA A 35 -7.80 -2.94 16.59
N ASN A 36 -7.17 -1.82 16.21
CA ASN A 36 -5.92 -1.29 16.74
C ASN A 36 -4.83 -2.38 16.88
N ARG A 37 -4.58 -3.11 15.79
CA ARG A 37 -3.72 -4.32 15.80
C ARG A 37 -2.23 -4.03 15.76
N LEU A 38 -1.86 -2.77 15.54
CA LEU A 38 -0.49 -2.31 15.51
C LEU A 38 -0.20 -1.45 16.73
N SER A 39 1.04 -1.46 17.16
CA SER A 39 1.59 -0.64 18.25
C SER A 39 2.98 -0.14 17.87
N ALA A 40 3.52 0.78 18.67
CA ALA A 40 4.90 1.23 18.48
C ALA A 40 5.87 0.04 18.55
N GLY A 41 6.77 -0.06 17.57
CA GLY A 41 7.69 -1.19 17.40
C GLY A 41 7.16 -2.33 16.53
N ASP A 42 5.88 -2.33 16.15
CA ASP A 42 5.35 -3.33 15.24
C ASP A 42 5.74 -3.03 13.79
N HIS A 43 5.81 -4.10 12.99
CA HIS A 43 6.10 -4.03 11.57
C HIS A 43 4.91 -4.57 10.77
N PHE A 44 4.36 -3.74 9.90
CA PHE A 44 3.39 -4.15 8.89
C PHE A 44 4.11 -4.35 7.56
N PHE A 45 3.83 -5.48 6.91
CA PHE A 45 4.44 -5.84 5.64
C PHE A 45 3.35 -6.02 4.58
N PHE A 46 3.45 -5.26 3.50
CA PHE A 46 2.57 -5.34 2.33
C PHE A 46 3.39 -5.74 1.12
N TYR A 47 2.93 -6.76 0.39
CA TYR A 47 3.53 -7.16 -0.87
C TYR A 47 2.44 -7.29 -1.93
N PHE A 48 2.67 -6.65 -3.08
CA PHE A 48 1.82 -6.75 -4.24
C PHE A 48 2.68 -6.99 -5.48
N SER A 49 2.23 -7.90 -6.34
CA SER A 49 2.77 -8.09 -7.69
C SER A 49 1.63 -8.31 -8.66
N GLY A 50 1.57 -7.50 -9.72
CA GLY A 50 0.45 -7.52 -10.64
C GLY A 50 0.38 -6.29 -11.54
N HIS A 51 -0.82 -6.01 -12.07
CA HIS A 51 -1.03 -4.84 -12.91
C HIS A 51 -1.23 -3.57 -12.08
N GLY A 52 -0.61 -2.49 -12.53
CA GLY A 52 -0.89 -1.14 -12.09
C GLY A 52 -1.21 -0.26 -13.30
N ALA A 53 -2.01 0.78 -13.09
CA ALA A 53 -2.51 1.65 -14.13
C ALA A 53 -2.75 3.08 -13.62
N LYS A 54 -3.03 3.99 -14.55
CA LYS A 54 -3.30 5.41 -14.30
C LYS A 54 -4.72 5.78 -14.70
N THR A 55 -5.28 6.79 -14.07
CA THR A 55 -6.58 7.36 -14.44
C THR A 55 -6.56 8.88 -14.37
N GLU A 56 -7.57 9.53 -14.94
CA GLU A 56 -7.71 10.98 -14.79
C GLU A 56 -7.96 11.32 -13.32
N PRO A 57 -7.35 12.40 -12.80
CA PRO A 57 -7.37 12.69 -11.38
C PRO A 57 -8.80 12.94 -10.91
N HIS A 58 -9.18 12.28 -9.82
CA HIS A 58 -10.49 12.51 -9.17
C HIS A 58 -10.49 13.77 -8.29
N SER A 59 -9.31 14.27 -7.94
CA SER A 59 -9.11 15.44 -7.07
C SER A 59 -7.91 16.29 -7.50
N ALA A 60 -7.40 17.18 -6.63
CA ALA A 60 -6.21 17.95 -6.95
C ALA A 60 -5.03 16.99 -7.18
N PRO A 61 -4.39 17.02 -8.36
CA PRO A 61 -3.35 16.05 -8.70
C PRO A 61 -2.15 16.17 -7.76
N LYS A 62 -1.75 15.06 -7.15
CA LYS A 62 -0.51 14.93 -6.37
C LYS A 62 0.66 14.47 -7.25
N GLU A 63 0.37 13.66 -8.26
CA GLU A 63 1.36 13.08 -9.16
C GLU A 63 1.92 14.08 -10.18
N LEU A 64 3.16 13.84 -10.61
CA LEU A 64 3.88 14.72 -11.54
C LEU A 64 3.21 14.85 -12.92
N ASP A 65 2.57 13.78 -13.39
CA ASP A 65 1.79 13.77 -14.64
C ASP A 65 0.31 14.14 -14.42
N GLY A 66 -0.04 14.41 -13.16
CA GLY A 66 -1.37 14.80 -12.72
C GLY A 66 -2.42 13.73 -12.87
N ARG A 67 -2.07 12.44 -12.77
CA ARG A 67 -2.98 11.30 -12.89
C ARG A 67 -2.89 10.41 -11.67
N ASP A 68 -4.03 9.92 -11.18
CA ASP A 68 -4.07 8.99 -10.05
C ASP A 68 -3.62 7.60 -10.50
N GLU A 69 -2.83 6.92 -9.67
CA GLU A 69 -2.29 5.58 -9.84
C GLU A 69 -3.14 4.54 -9.06
N TRP A 70 -3.24 3.32 -9.57
CA TRP A 70 -3.97 2.26 -8.90
C TRP A 70 -3.46 0.87 -9.23
N LEU A 71 -3.64 -0.07 -8.29
CA LEU A 71 -3.33 -1.49 -8.44
C LEU A 71 -4.58 -2.28 -8.80
N ALA A 72 -4.48 -3.15 -9.80
CA ALA A 72 -5.56 -4.02 -10.23
C ALA A 72 -5.62 -5.28 -9.36
N THR A 73 -6.79 -5.56 -8.79
CA THR A 73 -7.01 -6.77 -8.00
C THR A 73 -7.57 -7.91 -8.87
N ALA A 74 -7.48 -9.15 -8.39
CA ALA A 74 -7.81 -10.34 -9.16
C ALA A 74 -9.27 -10.37 -9.67
N ASN A 75 -10.18 -9.68 -8.96
CA ASN A 75 -11.61 -9.59 -9.29
C ASN A 75 -11.99 -8.28 -10.02
N LEU A 76 -11.07 -7.67 -10.76
CA LEU A 76 -11.26 -6.40 -11.49
C LEU A 76 -11.52 -5.17 -10.60
N GLY A 77 -11.29 -5.30 -9.29
CA GLY A 77 -11.27 -4.19 -8.36
C GLY A 77 -9.99 -3.34 -8.47
N ARG A 78 -9.99 -2.21 -7.76
CA ARG A 78 -8.90 -1.24 -7.74
C ARG A 78 -8.53 -0.90 -6.30
N ILE A 79 -7.23 -0.83 -6.04
CA ILE A 79 -6.70 -0.18 -4.84
C ILE A 79 -6.13 1.15 -5.35
N MET A 80 -6.73 2.27 -4.97
CA MET A 80 -6.25 3.60 -5.34
C MET A 80 -5.08 4.01 -4.44
N ASP A 81 -4.13 4.75 -5.01
CA ASP A 81 -2.98 5.34 -4.33
C ASP A 81 -3.37 6.19 -3.11
N ASN A 82 -4.34 7.10 -3.28
CA ASN A 82 -4.82 8.01 -2.27
C ASN A 82 -5.46 7.26 -1.09
N ASP A 83 -6.30 6.26 -1.38
CA ASP A 83 -6.94 5.44 -0.35
C ASP A 83 -5.89 4.60 0.40
N PHE A 84 -4.87 4.12 -0.32
CA PHE A 84 -3.78 3.35 0.27
C PHE A 84 -2.95 4.24 1.22
N TYR A 85 -2.63 5.46 0.80
CA TYR A 85 -1.97 6.45 1.64
C TYR A 85 -2.79 6.78 2.89
N ASP A 86 -4.09 7.07 2.73
CA ASP A 86 -4.99 7.36 3.84
C ASP A 86 -5.07 6.19 4.83
N PHE A 87 -5.03 4.95 4.34
CA PHE A 87 -4.89 3.76 5.18
C PHE A 87 -3.56 3.76 5.97
N LEU A 88 -2.43 4.06 5.34
CA LEU A 88 -1.12 4.10 6.01
C LEU A 88 -1.04 5.19 7.09
N THR A 89 -1.66 6.36 6.88
CA THR A 89 -1.63 7.47 7.85
C THR A 89 -2.35 7.17 9.16
N GLN A 90 -3.21 6.14 9.18
CA GLN A 90 -3.93 5.71 10.38
C GLN A 90 -3.07 4.85 11.32
N PHE A 91 -1.85 4.48 10.92
CA PHE A 91 -1.00 3.60 11.70
C PHE A 91 -0.36 4.36 12.88
N PRO A 92 -0.19 3.70 14.04
CA PRO A 92 0.34 4.36 15.22
C PRO A 92 1.79 4.79 15.02
N ALA A 93 2.13 5.95 15.58
CA ALA A 93 3.50 6.44 15.59
C ALA A 93 4.46 5.40 16.21
N GLY A 94 5.62 5.23 15.58
CA GLY A 94 6.61 4.23 15.98
C GLY A 94 6.38 2.82 15.44
N SER A 95 5.27 2.56 14.72
CA SER A 95 5.17 1.38 13.86
C SER A 95 5.96 1.59 12.55
N THR A 96 6.35 0.49 11.90
CA THR A 96 7.07 0.52 10.62
C THR A 96 6.25 -0.19 9.55
N VAL A 97 6.10 0.45 8.40
CA VAL A 97 5.51 -0.16 7.20
C VAL A 97 6.60 -0.48 6.20
N THR A 98 6.60 -1.70 5.69
CA THR A 98 7.37 -2.08 4.50
C THR A 98 6.40 -2.52 3.42
N ALA A 99 6.30 -1.72 2.36
CA ALA A 99 5.51 -2.03 1.18
C ALA A 99 6.47 -2.36 0.01
N ILE A 100 6.25 -3.50 -0.63
CA ILE A 100 6.95 -3.89 -1.86
C ILE A 100 5.88 -4.05 -2.95
N VAL A 101 5.95 -3.21 -3.97
CA VAL A 101 4.96 -3.17 -5.05
C VAL A 101 5.66 -3.35 -6.39
N ASP A 102 5.48 -4.53 -6.97
CA ASP A 102 5.98 -4.90 -8.29
C ASP A 102 4.85 -4.80 -9.32
N ALA A 103 4.62 -3.57 -9.80
CA ALA A 103 3.56 -3.25 -10.76
C ALA A 103 4.01 -2.10 -11.68
N CYS A 104 3.41 -1.98 -12.87
CA CYS A 104 3.60 -0.81 -13.70
C CYS A 104 3.03 0.43 -13.00
N HIS A 105 3.71 1.57 -13.10
CA HIS A 105 3.27 2.82 -12.46
C HIS A 105 3.09 2.67 -10.94
N SER A 106 4.04 2.01 -10.27
CA SER A 106 4.06 1.88 -8.81
C SER A 106 4.92 2.93 -8.10
N GLU A 107 5.59 3.79 -8.88
CA GLU A 107 6.55 4.79 -8.38
C GLU A 107 5.84 5.96 -7.66
N GLY A 108 4.61 6.31 -8.05
CA GLY A 108 3.74 7.29 -7.39
C GLY A 108 2.69 6.66 -6.45
N PHE A 109 2.37 5.38 -6.64
CA PHE A 109 1.26 4.66 -5.99
C PHE A 109 1.13 4.80 -4.46
N SER A 110 2.20 5.14 -3.75
CA SER A 110 2.15 5.25 -2.29
C SER A 110 1.94 6.67 -1.75
N ASP A 111 1.91 7.71 -2.60
CA ASP A 111 1.82 9.15 -2.25
C ASP A 111 2.79 9.59 -1.13
N LEU A 112 3.90 8.87 -0.92
CA LEU A 112 4.81 9.17 0.16
C LEU A 112 5.50 10.53 -0.09
N PRO A 113 5.64 11.39 0.94
CA PRO A 113 6.18 12.73 0.79
C PRO A 113 7.68 12.76 0.45
N PHE A 114 8.36 11.63 0.58
CA PHE A 114 9.79 11.50 0.29
C PHE A 114 10.02 10.28 -0.57
N ASN A 115 10.59 10.49 -1.76
CA ASN A 115 11.08 9.41 -2.61
C ASN A 115 12.59 9.51 -2.78
N TYR A 116 13.25 8.36 -2.73
CA TYR A 116 14.69 8.27 -2.94
C TYR A 116 15.00 7.57 -4.26
N MET A 117 15.64 8.31 -5.18
CA MET A 117 16.11 7.78 -6.46
C MET A 117 17.64 7.94 -6.56
N PRO A 118 18.42 6.86 -6.48
CA PRO A 118 19.86 6.93 -6.66
C PRO A 118 20.22 7.51 -8.05
N GLY A 119 21.14 8.47 -8.10
CA GLY A 119 21.69 8.99 -9.35
C GLY A 119 20.79 9.98 -10.13
N LYS A 120 19.57 10.24 -9.66
CA LYS A 120 18.73 11.34 -10.15
C LYS A 120 18.53 12.35 -9.01
N SER A 121 19.26 13.47 -9.07
CA SER A 121 18.93 14.64 -8.24
C SER A 121 17.59 15.17 -8.72
N THR A 122 16.53 14.95 -7.95
CA THR A 122 15.32 15.75 -8.11
C THR A 122 15.12 16.53 -6.82
N LYS A 123 15.26 17.84 -6.99
CA LYS A 123 14.99 18.89 -6.02
C LYS A 123 13.49 18.85 -5.72
N GLY A 124 13.13 18.65 -4.46
CA GLY A 124 11.83 18.97 -3.85
C GLY A 124 10.60 18.50 -4.63
N MET A 125 10.04 17.37 -4.20
CA MET A 125 8.67 16.95 -4.52
C MET A 125 7.65 17.93 -3.96
#